data_AF-A0A522HQB0-F1
#
_entry.id   AF-A0A522HQB0-F1
#
_cell.length_a   1.000
_cell.length_b   1.000
_cell.length_c   1.000
_cell.angle_alpha   90.00
_cell.angle_beta   90.00
_cell.angle_gamma   90.00
#
_symmetry.space_group_name_H-M   'P 1'
#
loop_
_entity.id
_entity.type
_entity.pdbx_description
1 polymer ?
#
loop_
_entity_poly.entity_id
_entity_poly.type
_entity_poly.pdbx_seq_one_letter_code
_entity_poly.pdbx_strand_id
1 'polypeptide(L)'
;LMLSAEIATSVMLGMKLLIVVLNNRGYGCINRLQQACGGTPFNNMWDDCIQGADGAPAIDFAAHARAMGAEAEHVDNLAELEQALLRARRATRTYLISINTDHRRTTEEGGSWWEVAVPEVSARSAVNDARHDYELAKQKQRHHAVQAPSE
;
A
#
# COMPACT_ATOMS: atom_id res chain seq x y z
N LEU A 1 3.50 4.44 -9.95
CA LEU A 1 2.03 4.53 -9.84
C LEU A 1 1.43 3.64 -10.91
N MET A 2 0.52 2.74 -10.55
CA MET A 2 -0.24 1.96 -11.55
C MET A 2 -1.60 2.62 -11.74
N LEU A 3 -2.13 2.57 -12.96
CA LEU A 3 -3.49 3.04 -13.31
C LEU A 3 -3.77 4.53 -13.05
N SER A 4 -2.75 5.40 -13.06
CA SER A 4 -2.96 6.84 -12.85
C SER A 4 -3.78 7.51 -13.95
N ALA A 5 -3.74 6.94 -15.16
CA ALA A 5 -4.41 7.48 -16.34
C ALA A 5 -5.93 7.58 -16.17
N GLU A 6 -6.54 6.78 -15.30
CA GLU A 6 -7.99 6.83 -15.04
C GLU A 6 -8.44 8.14 -14.37
N ILE A 7 -7.50 8.94 -13.84
CA ILE A 7 -7.80 10.32 -13.44
C ILE A 7 -8.29 11.12 -14.65
N ALA A 8 -7.62 11.01 -15.80
CA ALA A 8 -8.04 11.68 -17.03
C ALA A 8 -9.39 11.16 -17.52
N THR A 9 -9.65 9.86 -17.43
CA THR A 9 -10.96 9.26 -17.74
C THR A 9 -12.07 9.85 -16.87
N SER A 10 -11.86 9.92 -15.56
CA SER A 10 -12.84 10.48 -14.60
C SER A 10 -13.17 11.94 -14.93
N VAL A 11 -12.14 12.70 -15.30
CA VAL A 11 -12.24 14.10 -15.70
C VAL A 11 -12.99 14.26 -17.02
N MET A 12 -12.65 13.46 -18.03
CA MET A 12 -13.30 13.46 -19.34
C MET A 12 -14.80 13.17 -19.24
N LEU A 13 -15.17 12.20 -18.40
CA LEU A 13 -16.56 11.79 -18.21
C LEU A 13 -17.35 12.71 -17.25
N GLY A 14 -16.69 13.68 -16.60
CA GLY A 14 -17.30 14.46 -15.53
C GLY A 14 -17.68 13.63 -14.29
N MET A 15 -17.14 12.41 -14.18
CA MET A 15 -17.40 11.48 -13.09
C MET A 15 -16.40 11.72 -11.97
N LYS A 16 -16.72 12.67 -11.10
CA LYS A 16 -15.83 13.11 -10.01
C LYS A 16 -15.41 11.95 -9.10
N LEU A 17 -14.10 11.81 -8.91
CA LEU A 17 -13.48 11.01 -7.85
C LEU A 17 -12.85 11.91 -6.79
N LEU A 18 -12.88 11.47 -5.54
CA LEU A 18 -12.04 12.00 -4.47
C LEU A 18 -10.99 10.96 -4.15
N ILE A 19 -9.73 11.28 -4.43
CA ILE A 19 -8.60 10.35 -4.35
C ILE A 19 -7.65 10.83 -3.25
N VAL A 20 -7.32 9.94 -2.32
CA VAL A 20 -6.28 10.19 -1.32
C VAL A 20 -5.11 9.26 -1.60
N VAL A 21 -3.95 9.82 -1.94
CA VAL A 21 -2.72 9.08 -2.16
C VAL A 21 -1.90 9.08 -0.88
N LEU A 22 -1.71 7.89 -0.32
CA LEU A 22 -0.79 7.66 0.80
C LEU A 22 0.62 7.47 0.23
N ASN A 23 1.39 8.54 0.14
CA ASN A 23 2.73 8.52 -0.40
C ASN A 23 3.72 7.98 0.65
N ASN A 24 3.99 6.68 0.59
CA ASN A 24 4.92 5.98 1.48
C ASN A 24 6.24 5.60 0.79
N ARG A 25 6.47 6.07 -0.45
CA ARG A 25 7.70 5.88 -1.24
C ARG A 25 8.05 4.42 -1.58
N GLY A 26 7.06 3.53 -1.71
CA GLY A 26 7.31 2.18 -2.23
C GLY A 26 6.21 1.15 -1.93
N TYR A 27 6.57 -0.12 -2.07
CA TYR A 27 5.72 -1.26 -1.76
C TYR A 27 5.77 -1.63 -0.27
N GLY A 28 5.35 -0.70 0.60
CA GLY A 28 5.47 -0.85 2.05
C GLY A 28 4.85 -2.13 2.63
N CYS A 29 3.69 -2.56 2.11
CA CYS A 29 3.05 -3.82 2.53
C CYS A 29 3.89 -5.04 2.18
N ILE A 30 4.40 -5.10 0.94
CA ILE A 30 5.26 -6.19 0.46
C ILE A 30 6.57 -6.20 1.27
N ASN A 31 7.15 -5.03 1.53
CA ASN A 31 8.37 -4.92 2.33
C ASN A 31 8.20 -5.49 3.75
N ARG A 32 7.08 -5.18 4.41
CA ARG A 32 6.78 -5.72 5.75
C ARG A 32 6.51 -7.22 5.70
N LEU A 33 5.78 -7.70 4.70
CA LEU A 33 5.51 -9.13 4.55
C LEU A 33 6.79 -9.92 4.29
N GLN A 34 7.67 -9.42 3.43
CA GLN A 34 8.98 -10.00 3.18
C GLN A 34 9.80 -10.14 4.47
N GLN A 35 9.81 -9.09 5.31
CA GLN A 35 10.47 -9.13 6.61
C GLN A 35 9.80 -10.11 7.59
N ALA A 36 8.47 -10.17 7.62
CA ALA A 36 7.73 -11.13 8.44
C ALA A 36 8.03 -12.58 8.04
N CYS A 37 8.39 -12.85 6.77
CA CYS A 37 8.85 -14.15 6.30
C CYS A 37 10.37 -14.38 6.49
N GLY A 38 11.06 -13.56 7.30
CA GLY A 38 12.50 -13.68 7.57
C GLY A 38 13.41 -13.11 6.46
N GLY A 39 12.83 -12.46 5.45
CA GLY A 39 13.55 -11.77 4.39
C GLY A 39 14.17 -10.46 4.85
N THR A 40 15.20 -10.01 4.16
CA THR A 40 15.74 -8.64 4.31
C THR A 40 15.00 -7.71 3.33
N PRO A 41 14.85 -6.41 3.61
CA PRO A 41 14.36 -5.45 2.62
C PRO A 41 15.12 -5.57 1.29
N PHE A 42 14.39 -5.50 0.16
CA PHE A 42 14.95 -5.70 -1.18
C PHE A 42 14.01 -5.12 -2.24
N ASN A 43 14.42 -4.05 -2.91
CA ASN A 43 13.72 -3.41 -4.04
C ASN A 43 12.24 -3.03 -3.83
N ASN A 44 11.72 -3.12 -2.60
CA ASN A 44 10.33 -2.79 -2.28
C ASN A 44 10.20 -1.32 -1.91
N MET A 45 11.13 -0.81 -1.10
CA MET A 45 11.25 0.63 -0.85
C MET A 45 12.34 1.19 -1.74
N TRP A 46 12.21 2.47 -2.07
CA TRP A 46 13.20 3.15 -2.89
C TRP A 46 14.60 3.15 -2.27
N ASP A 47 14.67 3.21 -0.94
CA ASP A 47 15.92 3.15 -0.18
C ASP A 47 16.62 1.78 -0.31
N ASP A 48 15.88 0.73 -0.67
CA ASP A 48 16.39 -0.64 -0.87
C ASP A 48 16.70 -0.95 -2.35
N CYS A 49 16.49 0.03 -3.25
CA CYS A 49 16.78 -0.10 -4.67
C CYS A 49 18.21 0.34 -5.00
N ILE A 50 18.76 -0.17 -6.10
CA ILE A 50 19.96 0.44 -6.71
C ILE A 50 19.58 1.84 -7.20
N GLN A 51 20.33 2.85 -6.76
CA GLN A 51 20.10 4.25 -7.14
C GLN A 51 21.25 4.78 -8.01
N GLY A 52 20.92 5.69 -8.93
CA GLY A 52 21.90 6.48 -9.67
C GLY A 52 22.46 7.63 -8.84
N ALA A 53 23.28 8.48 -9.46
CA ALA A 53 23.93 9.62 -8.77
C ALA A 53 22.93 10.59 -8.10
N ASP A 54 21.77 10.78 -8.71
CA ASP A 54 20.74 11.72 -8.23
C ASP A 54 19.76 11.07 -7.23
N GLY A 55 19.96 9.80 -6.89
CA GLY A 55 19.06 9.07 -5.99
C GLY A 55 17.69 8.77 -6.61
N ALA A 56 16.71 8.49 -5.74
CA ALA A 56 15.34 8.22 -6.16
C ALA A 56 14.53 9.53 -6.35
N PRO A 57 13.74 9.67 -7.43
CA PRO A 57 13.17 10.96 -7.85
C PRO A 57 11.99 11.41 -6.98
N ALA A 58 11.96 12.65 -6.47
CA ALA A 58 10.80 13.14 -5.73
C ALA A 58 9.55 13.27 -6.65
N ILE A 59 8.62 12.32 -6.57
CA ILE A 59 7.38 12.34 -7.36
C ILE A 59 6.35 13.23 -6.69
N ASP A 60 5.96 14.31 -7.38
CA ASP A 60 4.82 15.14 -7.00
C ASP A 60 3.53 14.57 -7.60
N PHE A 61 2.80 13.83 -6.78
CA PHE A 61 1.52 13.24 -7.17
C PHE A 61 0.42 14.28 -7.41
N ALA A 62 0.48 15.42 -6.72
CA ALA A 62 -0.49 16.50 -6.92
C ALA A 62 -0.26 17.18 -8.27
N ALA A 63 0.99 17.49 -8.62
CA ALA A 63 1.33 18.00 -9.94
C ALA A 63 0.97 17.02 -11.07
N HIS A 64 1.25 15.72 -10.87
CA HIS A 64 0.88 14.68 -11.83
C HIS A 64 -0.64 14.63 -12.07
N ALA A 65 -1.45 14.71 -11.00
CA ALA A 65 -2.89 14.76 -11.09
C ALA A 65 -3.41 16.02 -11.80
N ARG A 66 -2.81 17.19 -11.53
CA ARG A 66 -3.13 18.45 -12.22
C ARG A 66 -2.82 18.36 -13.71
N ALA A 67 -1.72 17.71 -14.09
CA ALA A 67 -1.38 17.46 -15.49
C ALA A 67 -2.43 16.59 -16.22
N MET A 68 -3.16 15.75 -15.49
CA MET A 68 -4.29 14.96 -16.01
C MET A 68 -5.64 15.69 -15.91
N GLY A 69 -5.63 16.97 -15.53
CA GLY A 69 -6.80 17.82 -15.44
C GLY A 69 -7.56 17.76 -14.12
N ALA A 70 -7.11 17.00 -13.11
CA ALA A 70 -7.74 17.03 -11.80
C ALA A 70 -7.40 18.33 -11.03
N GLU A 71 -8.21 18.67 -10.04
CA GLU A 71 -7.75 19.53 -8.94
C GLU A 71 -6.89 18.67 -8.01
N ALA A 72 -5.84 19.26 -7.40
CA ALA A 72 -5.04 18.50 -6.45
C ALA A 72 -4.25 19.39 -5.50
N GLU A 73 -3.86 18.83 -4.37
CA GLU A 73 -2.93 19.41 -3.41
C GLU A 73 -2.13 18.33 -2.67
N HIS A 74 -0.98 18.74 -2.13
CA HIS A 74 -0.22 17.95 -1.17
C HIS A 74 -0.44 18.55 0.22
N VAL A 75 -0.58 17.69 1.23
CA VAL A 75 -0.72 18.07 2.64
C VAL A 75 0.30 17.32 3.49
N ASP A 76 0.78 17.96 4.55
CA ASP A 76 1.88 17.44 5.36
C ASP A 76 1.42 16.76 6.65
N ASN A 77 0.16 16.97 7.05
CA ASN A 77 -0.37 16.46 8.30
C ASN A 77 -1.88 16.19 8.26
N LEU A 78 -2.39 15.57 9.34
CA LEU A 78 -3.80 15.19 9.45
C LEU A 78 -4.76 16.39 9.51
N ALA A 79 -4.36 17.48 10.17
CA ALA A 79 -5.21 18.67 10.25
C ALA A 79 -5.41 19.29 8.85
N GLU A 80 -4.35 19.37 8.06
CA GLU A 80 -4.44 19.81 6.65
C GLU A 80 -5.23 18.83 5.79
N LEU A 81 -5.06 17.52 6.00
CA LEU A 81 -5.85 16.49 5.32
C LEU A 81 -7.35 16.67 5.58
N GLU A 82 -7.76 16.91 6.83
CA GLU A 82 -9.15 17.19 7.17
C GLU A 82 -9.70 18.40 6.40
N GLN A 83 -8.93 19.49 6.34
CA GLN A 83 -9.33 20.68 5.59
C GLN A 83 -9.36 20.44 4.07
N ALA A 84 -8.39 19.69 3.54
CA ALA A 84 -8.33 19.31 2.14
C ALA A 84 -9.51 18.45 1.73
N LEU A 85 -9.95 17.51 2.57
CA LEU A 85 -11.14 16.70 2.34
C LEU A 85 -12.41 17.56 2.21
N LEU A 86 -12.53 18.65 2.98
CA LEU A 86 -13.64 19.59 2.84
C LEU A 86 -13.60 20.33 1.49
N ARG A 87 -12.42 20.78 1.04
CA ARG A 87 -12.24 21.40 -0.28
C ARG A 87 -12.55 20.42 -1.40
N ALA A 88 -11.96 19.23 -1.33
CA ALA A 88 -12.16 18.15 -2.28
C ALA A 88 -13.64 17.73 -2.39
N ARG A 89 -14.39 17.73 -1.28
CA ARG A 89 -15.84 17.46 -1.31
C ARG A 89 -16.62 18.55 -2.05
N ARG A 90 -16.22 19.82 -1.94
CA ARG A 90 -16.86 20.97 -2.62
C ARG A 90 -16.46 21.12 -4.09
N ALA A 91 -15.31 20.58 -4.49
CA ALA A 91 -14.83 20.65 -5.86
C ALA A 91 -15.84 20.04 -6.85
N THR A 92 -15.92 20.57 -8.07
CA THR A 92 -16.81 20.06 -9.13
C THR A 92 -16.09 19.09 -10.06
N ARG A 93 -14.77 18.95 -9.92
CA ARG A 93 -13.91 18.05 -10.69
C ARG A 93 -13.26 17.01 -9.80
N THR A 94 -12.72 15.94 -10.39
CA THR A 94 -11.87 14.97 -9.67
C THR A 94 -10.80 15.69 -8.88
N TYR A 95 -10.63 15.29 -7.63
CA TYR A 95 -9.73 15.94 -6.68
C TYR A 95 -8.78 14.92 -6.07
N LEU A 96 -7.48 15.18 -6.13
CA LEU A 96 -6.45 14.34 -5.53
C LEU A 96 -5.76 15.04 -4.37
N ILE A 97 -5.70 14.37 -3.22
CA ILE A 97 -4.93 14.81 -2.06
C ILE A 97 -3.76 13.84 -1.90
N SER A 98 -2.54 14.34 -1.96
CA SER A 98 -1.34 13.60 -1.63
C SER A 98 -0.97 13.86 -0.17
N ILE A 99 -0.68 12.81 0.60
CA ILE A 99 -0.15 12.92 1.96
C ILE A 99 1.03 11.97 2.14
N ASN A 100 2.11 12.46 2.74
CA ASN A 100 3.26 11.63 3.08
C ASN A 100 2.90 10.71 4.27
N THR A 101 3.26 9.43 4.16
CA THR A 101 3.04 8.44 5.22
C THR A 101 4.31 7.64 5.48
N ASP A 102 4.46 7.17 6.72
CA ASP A 102 5.55 6.27 7.09
C ASP A 102 5.12 4.82 6.82
N HIS A 103 5.86 4.14 5.94
CA HIS A 103 5.61 2.74 5.58
C HIS A 103 5.82 1.76 6.76
N ARG A 104 6.47 2.18 7.84
CA ARG A 104 6.71 1.35 9.04
C ARG A 104 5.54 1.38 10.01
N ARG A 105 4.70 2.43 9.97
CA ARG A 105 3.53 2.53 10.83
C ARG A 105 2.45 1.56 10.35
N THR A 106 2.01 0.70 11.24
CA THR A 106 0.89 -0.23 11.03
C THR A 106 -0.17 0.02 12.10
N THR A 107 -1.37 -0.48 11.85
CA THR A 107 -2.42 -0.56 12.86
C THR A 107 -2.28 -1.88 13.65
N GLU A 108 -2.72 -1.90 14.90
CA GLU A 108 -2.93 -3.14 15.66
C GLU A 108 -4.24 -3.84 15.25
N GLU A 109 -5.07 -3.15 14.48
CA GLU A 109 -6.29 -3.69 13.92
C GLU A 109 -5.99 -4.68 12.78
N GLY A 110 -6.83 -5.71 12.65
CA GLY A 110 -6.57 -6.84 11.77
C GLY A 110 -5.84 -7.95 12.53
N GLY A 111 -6.60 -8.87 13.09
CA GLY A 111 -6.09 -10.00 13.88
C GLY A 111 -6.13 -11.34 13.14
N SER A 112 -6.39 -11.32 11.84
CA SER A 112 -6.47 -12.54 11.04
C SER A 112 -5.08 -12.96 10.58
N TRP A 113 -4.72 -14.21 10.85
CA TRP A 113 -3.54 -14.80 10.24
C TRP A 113 -3.75 -14.94 8.73
N TRP A 114 -2.80 -14.42 7.95
CA TRP A 114 -2.78 -14.57 6.49
C TRP A 114 -1.82 -15.70 6.15
N GLU A 115 -2.33 -16.72 5.47
CA GLU A 115 -1.51 -17.84 5.01
C GLU A 115 -0.64 -17.38 3.84
N VAL A 116 0.56 -16.90 4.15
CA VAL A 116 1.60 -16.57 3.18
C VAL A 116 2.71 -17.60 3.34
N ALA A 117 2.98 -18.33 2.26
CA ALA A 117 3.99 -19.39 2.27
C ALA A 117 5.38 -18.83 2.58
N VAL A 118 6.06 -19.46 3.53
CA VAL A 118 7.47 -19.19 3.87
C VAL A 118 8.35 -20.24 3.17
N PRO A 119 9.52 -19.86 2.61
CA PRO A 119 10.44 -20.81 2.00
C PRO A 119 10.72 -22.02 2.90
N GLU A 120 10.67 -23.22 2.30
CA GLU A 120 10.90 -24.47 3.04
C GLU A 120 12.36 -24.65 3.46
N VAL A 121 13.29 -24.15 2.64
CA VAL A 121 14.74 -24.22 2.91
C VAL A 121 15.37 -22.85 2.75
N SER A 122 16.25 -22.48 3.68
CA SER A 122 16.99 -21.23 3.63
C SER A 122 18.30 -21.31 4.42
N ALA A 123 19.34 -20.64 3.90
CA ALA A 123 20.58 -20.44 4.64
C ALA A 123 20.44 -19.36 5.75
N ARG A 124 19.33 -18.60 5.76
CA ARG A 124 19.05 -17.57 6.77
C ARG A 124 18.26 -18.16 7.92
N SER A 125 18.79 -18.08 9.14
CA SER A 125 18.10 -18.55 10.35
C SER A 125 16.72 -17.89 10.52
N ALA A 126 16.61 -16.59 10.27
CA ALA A 126 15.34 -15.86 10.38
C ALA A 126 14.22 -16.42 9.49
N VAL A 127 14.56 -16.99 8.33
CA VAL A 127 13.57 -17.63 7.46
C VAL A 127 13.14 -18.99 8.03
N ASN A 128 14.08 -19.73 8.63
CA ASN A 128 13.79 -21.00 9.28
C ASN A 128 12.90 -20.80 10.52
N ASP A 129 13.14 -19.73 11.29
CA ASP A 129 12.31 -19.32 12.42
C ASP A 129 10.89 -18.95 11.96
N ALA A 130 10.78 -18.09 10.93
CA ALA A 130 9.49 -17.72 10.35
C ALA A 130 8.74 -18.94 9.77
N ARG A 131 9.47 -19.93 9.23
CA ARG A 131 8.88 -21.17 8.71
C ARG A 131 8.30 -22.01 9.84
N HIS A 132 9.01 -22.12 10.96
CA HIS A 132 8.51 -22.80 12.15
C HIS A 132 7.20 -22.16 12.66
N ASP A 133 7.17 -20.83 12.77
CA ASP A 133 5.98 -20.09 13.19
C ASP A 133 4.81 -20.27 12.21
N TYR A 134 5.09 -20.26 10.91
CA TYR A 134 4.12 -20.55 9.85
C TYR A 134 3.49 -21.94 10.02
N GLU A 135 4.28 -22.97 10.28
CA GLU A 135 3.79 -24.35 10.47
C GLU A 135 2.91 -24.48 11.72
N LEU A 136 3.28 -23.81 12.82
CA LEU A 136 2.46 -23.73 14.03
C LEU A 136 1.13 -22.99 13.79
N ALA A 137 1.15 -21.91 13.02
CA ALA A 137 -0.04 -21.14 12.68
C ALA A 137 -0.98 -21.93 11.74
N LYS A 138 -0.40 -22.67 10.77
CA LYS A 138 -1.13 -23.53 9.84
C LYS A 138 -1.96 -24.60 10.55
N GLN A 139 -1.44 -25.18 11.64
CA GLN A 139 -2.18 -26.14 12.48
C GLN A 139 -3.44 -25.55 13.13
N LYS A 140 -3.50 -24.22 13.30
CA LYS A 140 -4.66 -23.51 13.88
C LYS A 140 -5.68 -23.07 12.83
N GLN A 141 -5.42 -23.32 11.55
CA GLN A 141 -6.34 -22.95 10.46
C GLN A 141 -7.65 -23.72 10.60
N ARG A 142 -8.77 -22.99 10.52
CA ARG A 142 -10.11 -23.61 10.59
C ARG A 142 -10.40 -24.32 9.26
N HIS A 143 -10.69 -25.62 9.33
CA HIS A 143 -11.22 -26.37 8.19
C HIS A 143 -12.74 -26.24 8.20
N HIS A 144 -13.27 -25.45 7.27
CA HIS A 144 -14.72 -25.41 7.04
C HIS A 144 -15.08 -26.52 6.06
N ALA A 145 -15.58 -27.65 6.59
CA ALA A 145 -16.20 -28.66 5.74
C ALA A 145 -17.50 -28.09 5.14
N VAL A 146 -17.67 -28.17 3.82
CA VAL A 146 -18.98 -27.97 3.19
C VAL A 146 -19.84 -29.16 3.64
N GLN A 147 -20.88 -28.93 4.44
CA GLN A 147 -21.89 -29.95 4.67
C GLN A 147 -22.51 -30.32 3.32
N ALA A 148 -22.36 -31.58 2.92
CA ALA A 148 -23.09 -32.09 1.76
C ALA A 148 -24.60 -31.92 2.02
N PRO A 149 -25.40 -31.55 1.01
CA PRO A 149 -26.85 -31.44 1.19
C PRO A 149 -27.41 -32.78 1.69
N SER A 150 -28.25 -32.74 2.71
CA SER A 150 -29.04 -33.90 3.14
C SER A 150 -30.02 -34.28 2.03
N GLU A 151 -29.96 -35.53 1.56
CA GLU A 151 -30.95 -36.14 0.67
C GLU A 151 -32.36 -36.17 1.28
#